data_AF-A0A0S8FZG4-F1
#
_entry.id   AF-A0A0S8FZG4-F1
#
_cell.length_a   1.000
_cell.length_b   1.000
_cell.length_c   1.000
_cell.angle_alpha   90.00
_cell.angle_beta   90.00
_cell.angle_gamma   90.00
#
_symmetry.space_group_name_H-M   'P 1'
#
loop_
_entity.id
_entity.type
_entity.pdbx_description
1 polymer ?
#
loop_
_entity_poly.entity_id
_entity_poly.type
_entity_poly.pdbx_seq_one_letter_code
_entity_poly.pdbx_strand_id
1 'polypeptide(L)'
;MSVSPGNPENNWRAAVQPLEMLADSGLVRPLLSGLPLRFHFQLELWHDRFIADGLVEQTSWSLILFQEPLSGEFSLTRSWDPDRAEWFATLAAAGQALERFYLSPLDGPEPNSGQYYYDARLEVEVLSLGDLDELEHWLRGEVLDEESSGGGLVGALGRGFKRLFIRLIGLSARKYQARTELFRP
;
A
#
# COMPACT_ATOMS: atom_id res chain seq x y z
N MET A 1 -4.70 11.64 2.16
CA MET A 1 -3.52 10.88 2.61
C MET A 1 -2.37 11.84 2.85
N SER A 2 -1.41 11.46 3.67
CA SER A 2 -0.15 12.20 3.87
C SER A 2 1.05 11.30 3.64
N VAL A 3 2.18 11.91 3.26
CA VAL A 3 3.49 11.28 3.22
C VAL A 3 4.47 12.22 3.92
N SER A 4 5.29 11.67 4.81
CA SER A 4 6.34 12.40 5.50
C SER A 4 7.70 12.00 4.94
N PRO A 5 8.64 12.95 4.79
CA PRO A 5 10.01 12.62 4.42
C PRO A 5 10.62 11.72 5.50
N GLY A 6 11.63 10.96 5.09
CA GLY A 6 12.45 10.23 6.03
C GLY A 6 13.25 11.16 6.94
N ASN A 7 13.75 10.60 8.03
CA ASN A 7 14.66 11.27 8.95
C ASN A 7 15.73 10.29 9.45
N PRO A 8 16.78 10.75 10.15
CA PRO A 8 17.83 9.85 10.65
C PRO A 8 17.32 8.74 11.59
N GLU A 9 16.24 8.99 12.35
CA GLU A 9 15.70 8.02 13.32
C GLU A 9 15.03 6.82 12.63
N ASN A 10 14.52 7.02 11.41
CA ASN A 10 13.89 5.98 10.62
C ASN A 10 14.72 5.54 9.41
N ASN A 11 16.04 5.82 9.42
CA ASN A 11 16.96 5.56 8.31
C ASN A 11 16.48 6.16 7.00
N TRP A 12 15.95 7.37 7.05
CA TRP A 12 15.42 8.12 5.91
C TRP A 12 14.26 7.46 5.17
N ARG A 13 13.56 6.52 5.80
CA ARG A 13 12.38 5.86 5.22
C ARG A 13 11.16 6.76 5.28
N ALA A 14 10.36 6.78 4.21
CA ALA A 14 9.10 7.50 4.23
C ALA A 14 8.10 6.87 5.21
N ALA A 15 7.27 7.70 5.83
CA ALA A 15 6.06 7.26 6.51
C ALA A 15 4.84 7.76 5.72
N VAL A 16 3.92 6.85 5.38
CA VAL A 16 2.66 7.20 4.73
C VAL A 16 1.49 6.98 5.66
N GLN A 17 0.46 7.79 5.53
CA GLN A 17 -0.75 7.69 6.32
C GLN A 17 -1.97 7.88 5.40
N PRO A 18 -2.83 6.86 5.24
CA PRO A 18 -4.16 7.09 4.69
C PRO A 18 -4.95 7.91 5.73
N LEU A 19 -5.70 8.91 5.28
CA LEU A 19 -6.41 9.83 6.18
C LEU A 19 -7.84 9.99 5.68
N GLU A 20 -8.82 9.82 6.56
CA GLU A 20 -10.25 10.02 6.28
C GLU A 20 -10.77 9.17 5.11
N MET A 21 -10.13 8.04 4.80
CA MET A 21 -10.48 7.23 3.64
C MET A 21 -11.88 6.61 3.76
N LEU A 22 -12.36 6.39 4.99
CA LEU A 22 -13.69 5.84 5.28
C LEU A 22 -14.74 6.92 5.58
N ALA A 23 -14.41 8.20 5.43
CA ALA A 23 -15.40 9.27 5.58
C ALA A 23 -16.44 9.28 4.44
N ASP A 24 -16.12 8.63 3.31
CA ASP A 24 -16.98 8.60 2.14
C ASP A 24 -17.99 7.44 2.14
N SER A 25 -19.28 7.80 2.09
CA SER A 25 -20.38 6.84 2.06
C SER A 25 -20.36 5.86 0.86
N GLY A 26 -19.73 6.22 -0.25
CA GLY A 26 -19.58 5.38 -1.44
C GLY A 26 -18.58 4.23 -1.27
N LEU A 27 -17.65 4.32 -0.32
CA LEU A 27 -16.76 3.23 0.07
C LEU A 27 -17.34 2.42 1.23
N VAL A 28 -17.97 3.10 2.19
CA VAL A 28 -18.54 2.47 3.39
C VAL A 28 -19.71 1.55 3.03
N ARG A 29 -20.60 1.95 2.11
CA ARG A 29 -21.77 1.13 1.75
C ARG A 29 -21.39 -0.26 1.19
N PRO A 30 -20.48 -0.37 0.20
CA PRO A 30 -19.98 -1.66 -0.26
C PRO A 30 -19.33 -2.49 0.85
N LEU A 31 -18.49 -1.86 1.68
CA LEU A 31 -17.86 -2.54 2.82
C LEU A 31 -18.88 -3.16 3.76
N LEU A 32 -19.92 -2.39 4.11
CA LEU A 32 -21.01 -2.85 4.98
C LEU A 32 -21.93 -3.89 4.32
N SER A 33 -21.80 -4.11 3.01
CA SER A 33 -22.46 -5.21 2.29
C SER A 33 -21.60 -6.46 2.16
N GLY A 34 -20.41 -6.46 2.77
CA GLY A 34 -19.45 -7.57 2.72
C GLY A 34 -18.50 -7.52 1.52
N LEU A 35 -18.42 -6.40 0.79
CA LEU A 35 -17.42 -6.24 -0.27
C LEU A 35 -16.12 -5.66 0.32
N PRO A 36 -14.97 -6.34 0.21
CA PRO A 36 -13.70 -5.82 0.72
C PRO A 36 -13.30 -4.51 0.04
N LEU A 37 -12.64 -3.65 0.81
CA LEU A 37 -11.93 -2.49 0.30
C LEU A 37 -10.44 -2.77 0.25
N ARG A 38 -9.81 -2.44 -0.88
CA ARG A 38 -8.36 -2.48 -1.06
C ARG A 38 -7.80 -1.07 -1.05
N PHE A 39 -6.74 -0.87 -0.27
CA PHE A 39 -5.94 0.34 -0.19
C PHE A 39 -4.57 0.03 -0.76
N HIS A 40 -4.37 0.31 -2.03
CA HIS A 40 -3.12 0.05 -2.74
C HIS A 40 -2.19 1.25 -2.68
N PHE A 41 -1.07 1.10 -1.98
CA PHE A 41 -0.03 2.11 -1.89
C PHE A 41 1.03 1.83 -2.94
N GLN A 42 1.43 2.87 -3.65
CA GLN A 42 2.64 2.91 -4.45
C GLN A 42 3.50 4.08 -3.94
N LEU A 43 4.77 3.81 -3.69
CA LEU A 43 5.72 4.82 -3.26
C LEU A 43 6.94 4.78 -4.16
N GLU A 44 7.34 5.96 -4.60
CA GLU A 44 8.54 6.18 -5.42
C GLU A 44 9.49 7.11 -4.67
N LEU A 45 10.77 6.76 -4.66
CA LEU A 45 11.87 7.63 -4.24
C LEU A 45 12.55 8.21 -5.47
N TRP A 46 12.71 9.52 -5.50
CA TRP A 46 13.31 10.24 -6.60
C TRP A 46 14.51 11.07 -6.13
N HIS A 47 15.56 11.09 -6.94
CA HIS A 47 16.74 11.94 -6.80
C HIS A 47 16.55 13.21 -7.62
N ASP A 48 16.62 14.37 -6.96
CA ASP A 48 16.56 15.70 -7.58
C ASP A 48 17.90 15.98 -8.28
N ARG A 49 17.84 16.08 -9.62
CA ARG A 49 19.04 16.24 -10.47
C ARG A 49 18.87 17.43 -11.41
N PHE A 50 20.00 18.03 -11.77
CA PHE A 50 20.06 19.24 -12.59
C PHE A 50 19.36 19.15 -13.95
N ILE A 51 19.30 17.97 -14.58
CA ILE A 51 18.72 17.78 -15.92
C ILE A 51 17.32 17.17 -15.83
N ALA A 52 17.19 16.03 -15.16
CA ALA A 52 15.93 15.33 -14.97
C ALA A 52 16.01 14.45 -13.72
N ASP A 53 14.97 14.52 -12.91
CA ASP A 53 14.80 13.72 -11.70
C ASP A 53 14.99 12.23 -12.04
N GLY A 54 15.73 11.52 -11.19
CA GLY A 54 16.00 10.10 -11.37
C GLY A 54 15.15 9.28 -10.41
N LEU A 55 14.31 8.38 -10.93
CA LEU A 55 13.69 7.36 -10.10
C LEU A 55 14.78 6.47 -9.50
N VAL A 56 14.86 6.42 -8.18
CA VAL A 56 15.85 5.63 -7.44
C VAL A 56 15.28 4.25 -7.16
N GLU A 57 14.09 4.22 -6.57
CA GLU A 57 13.43 2.97 -6.18
C GLU A 57 11.91 3.17 -6.15
N GLN A 58 11.17 2.08 -6.36
CA GLN A 58 9.72 2.04 -6.27
C GLN A 58 9.30 0.77 -5.50
N THR A 59 8.30 0.91 -4.64
CA THR A 59 7.64 -0.22 -3.99
C THR A 59 6.13 -0.05 -4.00
N SER A 60 5.42 -1.14 -3.75
CA SER A 60 3.98 -1.13 -3.55
C SER A 60 3.55 -2.17 -2.52
N TRP A 61 2.43 -1.88 -1.86
CA TRP A 61 1.81 -2.79 -0.90
C TRP A 61 0.32 -2.49 -0.80
N SER A 62 -0.44 -3.38 -0.17
CA SER A 62 -1.88 -3.18 0.01
C SER A 62 -2.32 -3.43 1.44
N LEU A 63 -3.36 -2.71 1.85
CA LEU A 63 -4.19 -3.05 3.01
C LEU A 63 -5.56 -3.48 2.51
N ILE A 64 -6.15 -4.44 3.19
CA ILE A 64 -7.46 -4.98 2.82
C ILE A 64 -8.35 -4.90 4.05
N LEU A 65 -9.43 -4.15 3.93
CA LEU A 65 -10.45 -4.02 4.96
C LEU A 65 -11.68 -4.81 4.52
N PHE A 66 -12.10 -5.75 5.34
CA PHE A 66 -13.24 -6.60 5.05
C PHE A 66 -14.16 -6.69 6.27
N GLN A 67 -15.47 -6.67 6.06
CA GLN A 67 -16.44 -6.95 7.10
C GLN A 67 -16.88 -8.41 6.99
N GLU A 68 -16.72 -9.16 8.08
CA GLU A 68 -17.16 -10.54 8.15
C GLU A 68 -18.70 -10.60 8.29
N PRO A 69 -19.43 -11.26 7.36
CA PRO A 69 -20.89 -11.18 7.33
C PRO A 69 -21.63 -11.78 8.53
N LEU A 70 -21.06 -12.80 9.19
CA LEU A 70 -21.75 -13.51 10.27
C LEU A 70 -21.66 -12.78 11.62
N SER A 71 -20.46 -12.31 11.95
CA SER A 71 -20.13 -11.60 13.19
C SER A 71 -20.32 -10.09 13.09
N GLY A 72 -20.22 -9.54 11.87
CA GLY A 72 -20.21 -8.10 11.62
C GLY A 72 -18.88 -7.42 11.99
N GLU A 73 -17.88 -8.19 12.42
CA GLU A 73 -16.54 -7.68 12.74
C GLU A 73 -15.77 -7.26 11.49
N PHE A 74 -14.76 -6.42 11.68
CA PHE A 74 -13.92 -5.90 10.62
C PHE A 74 -12.52 -6.49 10.73
N SER A 75 -11.99 -7.00 9.63
CA SER A 75 -10.60 -7.44 9.53
C SER A 75 -9.79 -6.47 8.69
N LEU A 76 -8.59 -6.14 9.16
CA LEU A 76 -7.58 -5.39 8.41
C LEU A 76 -6.38 -6.30 8.16
N THR A 77 -6.21 -6.69 6.90
CA THR A 77 -5.12 -7.54 6.45
C THR A 77 -4.08 -6.73 5.69
N ARG A 78 -2.81 -7.07 5.89
CA ARG A 78 -1.66 -6.44 5.24
C ARG A 78 -1.10 -7.38 4.20
N SER A 79 -0.83 -6.87 2.99
CA SER A 79 -0.31 -7.71 1.90
C SER A 79 1.05 -8.34 2.17
N TRP A 80 1.83 -7.79 3.11
CA TRP A 80 3.13 -8.33 3.50
C TRP A 80 3.09 -9.25 4.73
N ASP A 81 1.92 -9.38 5.37
CA ASP A 81 1.72 -10.18 6.58
C ASP A 81 0.26 -10.71 6.62
N PRO A 82 -0.15 -11.53 5.64
CA PRO A 82 -1.54 -11.98 5.48
C PRO A 82 -2.06 -12.79 6.67
N ASP A 83 -1.19 -13.57 7.30
CA ASP A 83 -1.55 -14.46 8.41
C ASP A 83 -1.85 -13.71 9.72
N ARG A 84 -1.60 -12.39 9.75
CA ARG A 84 -1.78 -11.54 10.92
C ARG A 84 -2.83 -10.46 10.69
N ALA A 85 -4.01 -10.87 10.27
CA ALA A 85 -5.17 -10.00 10.23
C ALA A 85 -5.47 -9.42 11.63
N GLU A 86 -5.65 -8.10 11.71
CA GLU A 86 -6.15 -7.45 12.92
C GLU A 86 -7.68 -7.36 12.87
N TRP A 87 -8.35 -7.75 13.94
CA TRP A 87 -9.80 -7.79 14.03
C TRP A 87 -10.34 -6.67 14.93
N PHE A 88 -11.46 -6.08 14.51
CA PHE A 88 -12.07 -4.93 15.17
C PHE A 88 -13.59 -5.10 15.23
N ALA A 89 -14.16 -4.89 16.41
CA ALA A 89 -15.61 -4.98 16.61
C ALA A 89 -16.40 -3.84 15.92
N THR A 90 -15.75 -2.76 15.49
CA THR A 90 -16.42 -1.59 14.90
C THR A 90 -15.65 -1.02 13.72
N LEU A 91 -16.39 -0.43 12.77
CA LEU A 91 -15.82 0.28 11.62
C LEU A 91 -14.93 1.45 12.07
N ALA A 92 -15.31 2.15 13.15
CA ALA A 92 -14.53 3.27 13.67
C ALA A 92 -13.16 2.81 14.20
N ALA A 93 -13.10 1.67 14.88
CA ALA A 93 -11.83 1.09 15.36
C ALA A 93 -10.96 0.60 14.19
N ALA A 94 -11.57 -0.05 13.20
CA ALA A 94 -10.88 -0.45 11.98
C ALA A 94 -10.35 0.76 11.19
N GLY A 95 -11.13 1.84 11.12
CA GLY A 95 -10.72 3.10 10.50
C GLY A 95 -9.52 3.74 11.20
N GLN A 96 -9.52 3.79 12.54
CA GLN A 96 -8.34 4.26 13.29
C GLN A 96 -7.10 3.38 13.06
N ALA A 97 -7.28 2.07 12.92
CA ALA A 97 -6.18 1.16 12.63
C ALA A 97 -5.64 1.32 11.20
N LEU A 98 -6.54 1.60 10.24
CA LEU A 98 -6.21 1.93 8.87
C LEU A 98 -5.43 3.24 8.80
N GLU A 99 -5.80 4.26 9.59
CA GLU A 99 -5.15 5.59 9.58
C GLU A 99 -3.84 5.65 10.36
N ARG A 100 -3.25 4.51 10.74
CA ARG A 100 -1.90 4.48 11.34
C ARG A 100 -0.83 4.90 10.33
N PHE A 101 0.32 5.31 10.83
CA PHE A 101 1.51 5.51 9.99
C PHE A 101 2.09 4.16 9.56
N TYR A 102 2.34 4.02 8.26
CA TYR A 102 3.04 2.87 7.68
C TYR A 102 4.43 3.33 7.23
N LEU A 103 5.45 2.78 7.90
CA LEU A 103 6.83 2.92 7.46
C LEU A 103 7.02 2.14 6.15
N SER A 104 7.45 2.85 5.12
CA SER A 104 7.68 2.26 3.80
C SER A 104 8.73 1.16 3.85
N PRO A 105 8.55 0.03 3.15
CA PRO A 105 9.58 -1.00 3.03
C PRO A 105 10.77 -0.57 2.15
N LEU A 106 10.68 0.57 1.43
CA LEU A 106 11.84 1.16 0.75
C LEU A 106 12.91 1.51 1.78
N ASP A 107 14.16 1.16 1.47
CA ASP A 107 15.30 1.70 2.17
C ASP A 107 15.38 3.21 1.91
N GLY A 108 15.82 3.98 2.92
CA GLY A 108 16.07 5.39 2.72
C GLY A 108 17.33 5.63 1.88
N PRO A 109 17.43 6.79 1.21
CA PRO A 109 18.65 7.17 0.50
C PRO A 109 19.86 7.27 1.45
N GLU A 110 21.05 7.02 0.92
CA GLU A 110 22.30 7.09 1.68
C GLU A 110 22.55 8.52 2.22
N PRO A 111 23.10 8.69 3.44
CA PRO A 111 23.43 10.02 3.95
C PRO A 111 24.39 10.80 3.05
N ASN A 112 24.17 12.11 2.91
CA ASN A 112 24.97 13.04 2.09
C ASN A 112 25.01 12.74 0.58
N SER A 113 24.00 12.04 0.04
CA SER A 113 23.96 11.61 -1.37
C SER A 113 23.22 12.55 -2.33
N GLY A 114 22.66 13.65 -1.82
CA GLY A 114 21.99 14.68 -2.62
C GLY A 114 20.64 15.11 -2.06
N GLN A 115 19.76 15.60 -2.94
CA GLN A 115 18.39 15.97 -2.61
C GLN A 115 17.42 14.92 -3.16
N TYR A 116 16.41 14.59 -2.36
CA TYR A 116 15.45 13.55 -2.67
C TYR A 116 14.04 13.99 -2.34
N TYR A 117 13.06 13.34 -2.95
CA TYR A 117 11.66 13.42 -2.53
C TYR A 117 10.99 12.06 -2.70
N TYR A 118 9.93 11.85 -1.93
CA TYR A 118 9.01 10.73 -2.12
C TYR A 118 7.76 11.19 -2.86
N ASP A 119 7.30 10.40 -3.83
CA ASP A 119 5.98 10.51 -4.45
C ASP A 119 5.16 9.28 -4.05
N ALA A 120 4.08 9.52 -3.31
CA ALA A 120 3.16 8.49 -2.84
C ALA A 120 1.87 8.56 -3.66
N ARG A 121 1.35 7.40 -4.04
CA ARG A 121 0.01 7.23 -4.61
C ARG A 121 -0.75 6.19 -3.79
N LEU A 122 -2.03 6.46 -3.54
CA LEU A 122 -2.95 5.54 -2.90
C LEU A 122 -4.17 5.37 -3.80
N GLU A 123 -4.44 4.14 -4.18
CA GLU A 123 -5.66 3.77 -4.90
C GLU A 123 -6.57 2.99 -3.94
N VAL A 124 -7.81 3.47 -3.77
CA VAL A 124 -8.82 2.83 -2.94
C VAL A 124 -9.91 2.28 -3.81
N GLU A 125 -10.14 0.98 -3.70
CA GLU A 125 -11.02 0.22 -4.58
C GLU A 125 -11.94 -0.70 -3.79
N VAL A 126 -13.16 -0.86 -4.29
CA VAL A 126 -14.06 -1.92 -3.86
C VAL A 126 -13.71 -3.16 -4.68
N LEU A 127 -13.40 -4.27 -4.00
CA LEU A 127 -13.12 -5.54 -4.66
C LEU A 127 -14.43 -6.19 -5.13
N SER A 128 -14.42 -6.67 -6.37
CA SER A 128 -15.50 -7.47 -6.95
C SER A 128 -15.45 -8.92 -6.47
N LEU A 129 -16.52 -9.70 -6.68
CA LEU A 129 -16.56 -11.12 -6.29
C LEU A 129 -15.45 -11.96 -6.92
N GLY A 130 -15.06 -11.68 -8.17
CA GLY A 130 -13.92 -12.37 -8.80
C GLY A 130 -12.58 -12.01 -8.17
N ASP A 131 -12.44 -10.76 -7.70
CA ASP A 131 -11.27 -10.30 -6.98
C ASP A 131 -11.17 -10.95 -5.58
N LEU A 132 -12.31 -11.34 -4.97
CA LEU A 132 -12.34 -12.08 -3.70
C LEU A 132 -11.77 -13.49 -3.85
N ASP A 133 -12.13 -14.22 -4.91
CA ASP A 133 -11.65 -15.58 -5.10
C ASP A 133 -10.12 -15.59 -5.22
N GLU A 134 -9.57 -14.68 -6.02
CA GLU A 134 -8.12 -14.50 -6.17
C GLU A 134 -7.46 -14.06 -4.85
N LEU A 135 -8.13 -13.19 -4.09
CA LEU A 135 -7.71 -12.79 -2.75
C LEU A 135 -7.70 -13.97 -1.77
N GLU A 136 -8.73 -14.81 -1.75
CA GLU A 136 -8.82 -15.96 -0.86
C GLU A 136 -7.76 -17.02 -1.18
N HIS A 137 -7.54 -17.30 -2.46
CA HIS A 137 -6.46 -18.18 -2.90
C HIS A 137 -5.09 -17.64 -2.48
N TRP A 138 -4.87 -16.34 -2.58
CA TRP A 138 -3.66 -15.72 -2.07
C TRP A 138 -3.57 -15.77 -0.53
N LEU A 139 -4.65 -15.51 0.21
CA LEU A 139 -4.70 -15.61 1.67
C LEU A 139 -4.40 -17.03 2.16
N ARG A 140 -4.77 -18.05 1.35
CA ARG A 140 -4.43 -19.46 1.60
C ARG A 140 -3.00 -19.83 1.19
N GLY A 141 -2.23 -18.90 0.61
CA GLY A 141 -0.86 -19.12 0.14
C GLY A 141 -0.76 -19.92 -1.17
N GLU A 142 -1.85 -20.01 -1.93
CA GLU A 142 -1.98 -20.90 -3.10
C GLU A 142 -1.49 -20.27 -4.42
N VAL A 143 -1.09 -18.99 -4.43
CA VAL A 143 -0.59 -18.31 -5.64
C VAL A 143 0.91 -18.55 -5.80
N LEU A 144 1.26 -19.42 -6.76
CA LEU A 144 2.59 -19.56 -7.33
C LEU A 144 2.76 -18.53 -8.45
N ASP A 145 3.93 -17.88 -8.51
CA ASP A 145 4.34 -16.94 -9.56
C ASP A 145 4.04 -17.48 -10.97
N GLU A 146 3.01 -16.97 -11.63
CA GLU A 146 2.85 -17.11 -13.08
C GLU A 146 3.14 -15.78 -13.78
N GLU A 147 4.18 -15.84 -14.62
CA GLU A 147 4.56 -14.89 -15.67
C GLU A 147 5.17 -13.54 -15.29
N SER A 148 6.46 -13.60 -14.94
CA SER A 148 7.43 -12.64 -15.47
C SER A 148 7.71 -12.93 -16.96
N SER A 149 6.99 -12.29 -17.87
CA SER A 149 7.35 -12.26 -19.30
C SER A 149 7.36 -10.83 -19.82
N GLY A 150 8.51 -10.15 -19.65
CA GLY A 150 8.86 -8.99 -20.47
C GLY A 150 9.51 -7.81 -19.74
N GLY A 151 10.82 -7.90 -19.51
CA GLY A 151 11.68 -6.70 -19.46
C GLY A 151 12.36 -6.37 -18.12
N GLY A 152 13.47 -7.06 -17.84
CA GLY A 152 14.65 -6.46 -17.21
C GLY A 152 14.61 -6.21 -15.70
N LEU A 153 14.90 -7.24 -14.90
CA LEU A 153 15.47 -7.08 -13.56
C LEU A 153 16.73 -7.93 -13.43
N VAL A 154 17.83 -7.44 -14.02
CA VAL A 154 19.18 -7.89 -13.68
C VAL A 154 19.70 -6.96 -12.58
N GLY A 155 19.89 -7.50 -11.38
CA GLY A 155 20.76 -6.91 -10.37
C GLY A 155 20.08 -6.22 -9.18
N ALA A 156 19.38 -6.98 -8.34
CA ALA A 156 19.28 -6.70 -6.90
C ALA A 156 18.74 -7.95 -6.17
N LEU A 157 19.65 -8.87 -5.82
CA LEU A 157 19.37 -9.90 -4.82
C LEU A 157 19.53 -9.27 -3.44
N GLY A 158 18.43 -8.75 -2.89
CA GLY A 158 18.33 -8.27 -1.51
C GLY A 158 16.99 -8.69 -0.92
N ARG A 159 17.02 -9.70 -0.05
CA ARG A 159 15.96 -10.10 0.91
C ARG A 159 14.50 -9.86 0.47
N GLY A 160 13.99 -10.82 -0.31
CA GLY A 160 12.61 -11.28 -0.42
C GLY A 160 11.48 -10.32 -0.02
N PHE A 161 11.04 -9.49 -0.96
CA PHE A 161 9.66 -9.02 -1.01
C PHE A 161 8.98 -9.72 -2.19
N LYS A 162 8.04 -10.64 -1.90
CA LYS A 162 7.16 -11.20 -2.94
C LYS A 162 6.40 -10.02 -3.56
N ARG A 163 6.72 -9.71 -4.81
CA ARG A 163 6.08 -8.63 -5.58
C ARG A 163 4.70 -9.11 -5.98
N LEU A 164 3.67 -8.46 -5.45
CA LEU A 164 2.28 -8.78 -5.76
C LEU A 164 1.73 -7.73 -6.74
N PHE A 165 1.44 -8.15 -7.96
CA PHE A 165 0.66 -7.37 -8.93
C PHE A 165 -0.66 -8.08 -9.16
N ILE A 166 -1.60 -8.01 -8.20
CA ILE A 166 -2.96 -8.41 -8.54
C ILE A 166 -3.58 -7.27 -9.35
N ARG A 167 -3.93 -7.54 -10.60
CA ARG A 167 -4.64 -6.60 -11.47
C ARG A 167 -6.14 -6.76 -11.23
N LEU A 168 -6.60 -6.21 -10.11
CA LEU A 168 -8.02 -6.24 -9.73
C LEU A 168 -8.74 -5.12 -10.49
N ILE A 169 -9.76 -5.48 -11.27
CA ILE A 169 -10.56 -4.51 -12.04
C ILE A 169 -11.59 -3.91 -11.09
N GLY A 170 -11.18 -2.91 -10.33
CA GLY A 170 -12.08 -2.18 -9.43
C GLY A 170 -13.23 -1.51 -10.19
N LEU A 171 -14.45 -1.66 -9.69
CA LEU A 171 -15.66 -1.01 -10.23
C LEU A 171 -15.62 0.52 -10.07
N SER A 172 -14.83 1.01 -9.10
CA SER A 172 -14.54 2.42 -8.87
C SER A 172 -13.23 2.53 -8.07
N ALA A 173 -12.23 3.21 -8.65
CA ALA A 173 -10.95 3.47 -8.00
C ALA A 173 -10.83 4.95 -7.64
N ARG A 174 -10.61 5.25 -6.37
CA ARG A 174 -10.28 6.61 -5.91
C ARG A 174 -8.79 6.74 -5.77
N LYS A 175 -8.21 7.73 -6.43
CA LYS A 175 -6.77 7.96 -6.45
C LYS A 175 -6.43 9.17 -5.61
N TYR A 176 -5.44 9.01 -4.74
CA TYR A 176 -4.86 10.07 -3.93
C TYR A 176 -3.37 10.13 -4.22
N GLN A 177 -2.81 11.34 -4.28
CA GLN A 177 -1.38 11.56 -4.48
C GLN A 177 -0.87 12.56 -3.45
N ALA A 178 0.32 12.33 -2.93
CA ALA A 178 1.01 13.21 -2.02
C ALA A 178 2.50 13.10 -2.27
N ARG A 179 3.19 14.24 -2.21
CA ARG A 179 4.64 14.33 -2.42
C ARG A 179 5.26 15.00 -1.21
N THR A 180 6.42 14.54 -0.79
CA THR A 180 7.18 15.23 0.26
C THR A 180 7.83 16.49 -0.28
N GLU A 181 8.20 17.40 0.60
CA GLU A 181 9.22 18.39 0.27
C GLU A 181 10.56 17.70 -0.04
N LEU A 182 11.45 18.44 -0.70
CA LEU A 182 12.83 17.97 -0.91
C LEU A 182 13.54 17.83 0.44
N PHE A 183 14.23 16.72 0.64
CA PHE A 183 15.03 16.48 1.83
C PHE A 183 16.46 16.06 1.47
N ARG A 184 17.37 16.23 2.42
CA ARG A 184 18.78 15.84 2.30
C ARG A 184 19.09 14.79 3.38
N PRO A 185 19.46 13.56 2.99
CA PRO A 185 19.76 12.48 3.92
C PRO A 185 21.10 12.67 4.65
#